data_AF-A0A4R9JW86-F1
#
_entry.id   AF-A0A4R9JW86-F1
#
_cell.length_a   1.000
_cell.length_b   1.000
_cell.length_c   1.000
_cell.angle_alpha   90.00
_cell.angle_beta   90.00
_cell.angle_gamma   90.00
#
_symmetry.space_group_name_H-M   'P 1'
#
loop_
_entity.id
_entity.type
_entity.pdbx_description
1 polymer ?
#
loop_
_entity_poly.entity_id
_entity_poly.type
_entity_poly.pdbx_seq_one_letter_code
_entity_poly.pdbx_strand_id
1 'polypeptide(L)' 'MMKKNSKFTSGWAWGEYTSSGAVQASVNTNGTSCISCHARGKDYVRIFEY' A
#
# COMPACT_ATOMS: atom_id res chain seq x y z
N MET A 1 -15.76 14.28 7.01
CA MET A 1 -14.66 13.49 7.63
C MET A 1 -14.55 12.15 6.89
N MET A 2 -13.37 11.79 6.39
CA MET A 2 -13.13 10.45 5.84
C MET A 2 -13.24 9.42 6.97
N LYS A 3 -14.06 8.37 6.80
CA LYS A 3 -14.15 7.29 7.79
C LYS A 3 -12.78 6.62 7.89
N LYS A 4 -12.20 6.56 9.11
CA LYS A 4 -10.97 5.78 9.36
C LYS A 4 -11.28 4.31 9.11
N ASN A 5 -10.68 3.74 8.06
CA ASN A 5 -10.66 2.30 7.85
C ASN A 5 -9.37 1.77 8.48
N SER A 6 -9.48 0.84 9.44
CA SER A 6 -8.33 0.25 10.13
C SER A 6 -7.40 -0.54 9.22
N LYS A 7 -7.85 -0.84 8.00
CA LYS A 7 -7.07 -1.48 6.94
C LYS A 7 -6.23 -0.51 6.10
N PHE A 8 -6.41 0.80 6.31
CA PHE A 8 -5.67 1.83 5.60
C PHE A 8 -4.54 2.31 6.49
N THR A 9 -3.33 2.36 5.94
CA THR A 9 -2.16 2.87 6.67
C THR A 9 -1.85 4.26 6.16
N SER A 10 -1.93 5.26 7.04
CA SER A 10 -1.69 6.67 6.69
C SER A 10 -2.55 7.18 5.50
N GLY A 11 -3.77 6.64 5.34
CA GLY A 11 -4.65 7.01 4.22
C GLY A 11 -4.45 6.20 2.95
N TRP A 12 -3.45 5.32 2.89
CA TRP A 12 -3.18 4.43 1.76
C TRP A 12 -3.81 3.05 1.94
N ALA A 13 -4.35 2.51 0.84
CA ALA A 13 -4.72 1.11 0.72
C ALA A 13 -3.75 0.42 -0.23
N TRP A 14 -3.37 -0.82 0.10
CA TRP A 14 -2.38 -1.59 -0.64
C TRP A 14 -3.01 -2.83 -1.25
N GLY A 15 -2.65 -3.12 -2.50
CA GLY A 15 -3.04 -4.32 -3.20
C GLY A 15 -1.98 -4.71 -4.22
N GLU A 16 -1.66 -5.99 -4.27
CA GLU A 16 -0.76 -6.59 -5.25
C GLU A 16 -1.48 -7.77 -5.88
N TYR A 17 -1.45 -7.84 -7.21
CA TYR A 17 -2.13 -8.85 -7.99
C TYR A 17 -1.14 -9.49 -8.95
N THR A 18 -1.29 -10.79 -9.16
CA THR A 18 -0.55 -11.49 -10.23
C THR A 18 -1.01 -10.99 -11.60
N SER A 19 -0.26 -11.34 -12.65
CA SER A 19 -0.67 -11.10 -14.04
C SER A 19 -2.00 -11.77 -14.42
N SER A 20 -2.37 -12.86 -13.72
CA SER A 20 -3.66 -13.54 -13.87
C SER A 20 -4.78 -12.92 -13.04
N GLY A 21 -4.51 -11.86 -12.27
CA GLY A 21 -5.49 -11.17 -11.43
C GLY A 21 -5.71 -11.80 -10.05
N ALA A 22 -4.92 -12.81 -9.66
CA ALA A 22 -4.98 -13.39 -8.33
C ALA A 22 -4.38 -12.42 -7.29
N VAL A 23 -4.97 -12.35 -6.11
CA VAL A 23 -4.52 -11.46 -5.03
C VAL A 23 -3.26 -12.02 -4.37
N GLN A 24 -2.15 -11.29 -4.40
CA GLN A 24 -0.93 -11.59 -3.65
C GLN A 24 -0.86 -10.83 -2.31
N ALA A 25 -1.27 -9.56 -2.32
CA ALA A 25 -1.43 -8.74 -1.12
C ALA A 25 -2.70 -7.91 -1.26
N SER A 26 -3.40 -7.63 -0.16
CA SER A 26 -4.62 -6.83 -0.20
C SER A 26 -4.75 -5.94 1.02
N VAL A 27 -5.75 -5.06 0.97
CA VAL A 27 -6.18 -4.22 2.09
C VAL A 27 -6.45 -5.04 3.34
N ASN A 28 -6.88 -6.30 3.22
CA ASN A 28 -7.16 -7.16 4.37
C ASN A 28 -5.92 -7.48 5.21
N THR A 29 -4.74 -7.53 4.59
CA THR A 29 -3.45 -7.78 5.25
C THR A 29 -2.70 -6.50 5.61
N ASN A 30 -3.38 -5.34 5.54
CA ASN A 30 -2.84 -4.01 5.86
C ASN A 30 -1.60 -3.62 5.04
N GLY A 31 -1.27 -4.33 3.95
CA GLY A 31 -0.14 -3.99 3.08
C GLY A 31 1.24 -4.03 3.76
N THR A 32 1.42 -4.77 4.87
CA THR A 32 2.64 -4.72 5.68
C THR A 32 3.92 -4.95 4.87
N SER A 33 3.90 -5.88 3.89
CA SER A 33 5.02 -6.12 2.98
C SER A 33 5.31 -4.90 2.10
N CYS A 34 4.29 -4.31 1.48
CA CYS A 34 4.41 -3.15 0.60
C CYS A 34 4.92 -1.92 1.37
N ILE A 35 4.36 -1.65 2.55
CA ILE A 35 4.69 -0.50 3.39
C ILE A 35 6.17 -0.52 3.77
N SER A 36 6.73 -1.68 4.11
CA SER A 36 8.14 -1.79 4.50
C SER A 36 9.10 -1.25 3.42
N CYS A 37 8.77 -1.48 2.15
CA CYS A 37 9.55 -1.03 1.00
C CYS A 37 9.25 0.42 0.57
N HIS A 38 8.09 0.95 0.95
CA HIS A 38 7.60 2.27 0.53
C HIS A 38 7.76 3.34 1.62
N ALA A 39 7.96 2.96 2.88
CA ALA A 39 8.20 3.89 3.98
C ALA A 39 9.43 4.80 3.80
N ARG A 40 10.34 4.44 2.88
CA ARG A 40 11.51 5.25 2.52
C ARG A 40 11.20 6.40 1.56
N GLY A 41 10.07 6.35 0.86
CA GLY A 41 9.62 7.40 -0.05
C GLY A 41 8.92 8.55 0.66
N LYS A 42 8.62 9.63 -0.06
CA LYS A 42 7.76 10.70 0.44
C LYS A 42 6.31 10.25 0.32
N ASP A 43 5.61 10.19 1.45
CA ASP A 43 4.20 9.72 1.51
C ASP A 43 3.99 8.36 0.83
N TYR A 44 4.88 7.40 1.09
CA TYR A 44 4.87 6.06 0.48
C TYR A 44 5.04 6.02 -1.06
N VAL A 45 5.27 7.16 -1.71
CA VAL A 45 5.53 7.24 -3.15
C VAL A 45 7.04 7.22 -3.39
N ARG A 46 7.48 6.32 -4.28
CA ARG A 46 8.83 6.35 -4.82
C ARG A 46 8.89 7.43 -5.89
N ILE A 47 9.52 8.55 -5.55
CA ILE A 47 9.83 9.62 -6.49
C ILE A 47 11.24 9.35 -7.00
N PHE A 48 11.37 9.13 -8.30
CA PHE A 48 12.68 9.08 -8.95
C PHE A 48 13.04 10.52 -9.32
N GLU A 49 13.90 11.14 -8.53
CA GLU A 49 14.46 12.45 -8.89
C GLU A 49 15.53 12.23 -9.97
N TYR A 50 15.44 13.02 -11.05
CA TYR A 50 16.43 13.10 -12.13
C TYR A 50 17.39 14.27 -11.87
#